data_AF-A0A5D0NF14-F1
#
_entry.id   AF-A0A5D0NF14-F1
#
_cell.length_a   1.000
_cell.length_b   1.000
_cell.length_c   1.000
_cell.angle_alpha   90.00
_cell.angle_beta   90.00
_cell.angle_gamma   90.00
#
_symmetry.space_group_name_H-M   'P 1'
#
loop_
_entity.id
_entity.type
_entity.pdbx_description
1 polymer ?
#
loop_
_entity_poly.entity_id
_entity_poly.type
_entity_poly.pdbx_seq_one_letter_code
_entity_poly.pdbx_strand_id
1 'polypeptide(L)'
;MGRSAGSSAPGAAGERTRSAVVARAFQALPSAHREILVETVFRDRSVNEAAASLGLPVDVVKLRVYQALRALSAATAAQHEGRRLAP
;
A
#
# COMPACT_ATOMS: atom_id res chain seq x y z
N MET A 1 -32.46 -21.45 27.14
CA MET A 1 -32.48 -20.52 26.00
C MET A 1 -31.05 -20.26 25.53
N GLY A 2 -30.57 -21.03 24.55
CA GLY A 2 -29.24 -20.89 23.96
C GLY A 2 -29.28 -19.94 22.77
N ARG A 3 -28.51 -18.84 22.84
CA ARG A 3 -28.15 -18.04 21.66
C ARG A 3 -26.97 -18.74 20.98
N SER A 4 -27.26 -19.57 20.00
CA SER A 4 -26.27 -20.01 19.02
C SER A 4 -26.58 -19.35 17.69
N ALA A 5 -25.58 -18.63 17.19
CA ALA A 5 -25.20 -18.47 15.79
C ALA A 5 -24.59 -17.07 15.58
N GLY A 6 -23.42 -16.83 16.19
CA GLY A 6 -22.42 -16.01 15.52
C GLY A 6 -21.94 -16.80 14.30
N SER A 7 -22.47 -16.47 13.13
CA SER A 7 -21.98 -17.02 11.87
C SER A 7 -20.67 -16.32 11.51
N SER A 8 -19.55 -17.01 11.75
CA SER A 8 -18.21 -16.54 11.42
C SER A 8 -17.93 -16.60 9.92
N ALA A 9 -17.93 -15.40 9.32
CA ALA A 9 -16.87 -14.81 8.50
C ALA A 9 -16.40 -15.51 7.20
N PRO A 10 -16.63 -14.89 6.02
CA PRO A 10 -15.76 -15.02 4.86
C PRO A 10 -14.55 -14.07 4.99
N GLY A 11 -13.62 -14.32 5.94
CA GLY A 11 -12.48 -13.42 6.20
C GLY A 11 -11.17 -13.78 5.47
N ALA A 12 -10.73 -15.03 5.60
CA ALA A 12 -9.33 -15.37 5.31
C ALA A 12 -8.95 -15.46 3.82
N ALA A 13 -9.91 -15.69 2.92
CA ALA A 13 -9.65 -15.73 1.47
C ALA A 13 -9.56 -14.33 0.85
N GLY A 14 -10.40 -13.40 1.33
CA GLY A 14 -10.40 -12.00 0.91
C GLY A 14 -9.16 -11.25 1.40
N GLU A 15 -8.74 -11.47 2.65
CA GLU A 15 -7.58 -10.81 3.24
C GLU A 15 -6.27 -11.20 2.56
N ARG A 16 -6.03 -12.50 2.35
CA ARG A 16 -4.86 -12.99 1.60
C ARG A 16 -4.83 -12.45 0.17
N THR A 17 -6.01 -12.32 -0.45
CA THR A 17 -6.14 -11.73 -1.77
C THR A 17 -5.79 -10.24 -1.77
N ARG A 18 -6.25 -9.48 -0.77
CA ARG A 18 -5.95 -8.05 -0.65
C ARG A 18 -4.46 -7.80 -0.45
N SER A 19 -3.81 -8.56 0.43
CA SER A 19 -2.36 -8.46 0.67
C SER A 19 -1.56 -8.77 -0.61
N ALA A 20 -1.98 -9.76 -1.40
CA ALA A 20 -1.33 -10.06 -2.67
C ALA A 20 -1.49 -8.94 -3.71
N VAL A 21 -2.66 -8.28 -3.77
CA VAL A 21 -2.90 -7.13 -4.67
C VAL A 21 -2.02 -5.95 -4.27
N VAL A 22 -1.96 -5.61 -2.98
CA VAL A 22 -1.10 -4.52 -2.49
C VAL A 22 0.38 -4.82 -2.77
N ALA A 23 0.83 -6.05 -2.55
CA ALA A 23 2.22 -6.44 -2.82
C ALA A 23 2.61 -6.29 -4.30
N ARG A 24 1.71 -6.64 -5.23
CA ARG A 24 1.93 -6.46 -6.68
C ARG A 24 1.90 -4.99 -7.08
N ALA A 25 0.92 -4.24 -6.58
CA ALA A 25 0.82 -2.80 -6.84
C ALA A 25 2.06 -2.06 -6.33
N PHE A 26 2.56 -2.42 -5.15
CA PHE A 26 3.80 -1.88 -4.60
C PHE A 26 5.01 -2.21 -5.49
N GLN A 27 5.14 -3.45 -5.96
CA GLN A 27 6.23 -3.85 -6.87
C GLN A 27 6.21 -3.11 -8.21
N ALA A 28 5.03 -2.72 -8.70
CA ALA A 28 4.87 -1.96 -9.94
C ALA A 28 5.25 -0.47 -9.80
N LEU A 29 5.50 0.03 -8.58
CA LEU A 29 5.88 1.42 -8.38
C LEU A 29 7.33 1.70 -8.83
N PRO A 30 7.59 2.92 -9.36
CA PRO A 30 8.96 3.39 -9.59
C PRO A 30 9.81 3.26 -8.33
N SER A 31 11.12 3.00 -8.50
CA SER A 31 12.04 2.76 -7.37
C SER A 31 11.97 3.87 -6.33
N ALA A 32 11.98 5.14 -6.77
CA ALA A 32 11.90 6.30 -5.88
C ALA A 32 10.63 6.33 -5.02
N HIS A 33 9.50 5.83 -5.52
CA HIS A 33 8.25 5.74 -4.76
C HIS A 33 8.27 4.57 -3.78
N ARG A 34 8.87 3.44 -4.14
CA ARG A 34 9.03 2.32 -3.20
C ARG A 34 9.95 2.71 -2.05
N GLU A 35 11.08 3.33 -2.36
CA GLU A 35 12.09 3.73 -1.39
C GLU A 35 11.51 4.71 -0.36
N ILE A 36 10.76 5.73 -0.80
CA ILE A 36 10.14 6.70 0.13
C ILE A 36 9.09 6.06 1.04
N LEU A 37 8.35 5.06 0.54
CA LEU A 37 7.37 4.33 1.33
C LEU A 37 8.04 3.37 2.31
N VAL A 38 9.16 2.73 1.92
CA VAL A 38 9.98 1.92 2.83
C VAL A 38 10.43 2.75 4.02
N GLU A 39 10.93 3.96 3.78
CA GLU A 39 11.37 4.84 4.86
C GLU A 39 10.22 5.31 5.76
N THR A 40 9.11 5.78 5.18
CA THR A 40 8.06 6.45 5.96
C THR A 40 6.98 5.52 6.49
N VAL A 41 6.65 4.45 5.79
CA VAL A 41 5.55 3.54 6.16
C VAL A 41 6.07 2.25 6.78
N PHE A 42 7.14 1.67 6.23
CA PHE A 42 7.66 0.38 6.75
C PHE A 42 8.64 0.57 7.90
N ARG A 43 9.42 1.66 7.89
CA ARG A 43 10.37 2.01 8.96
C ARG A 43 9.84 3.06 9.93
N ASP A 44 8.59 3.52 9.73
CA ASP A 44 7.90 4.51 10.57
C ASP A 44 8.70 5.81 10.78
N ARG A 45 9.55 6.19 9.81
CA ARG A 45 10.34 7.41 9.92
C ARG A 45 9.49 8.62 9.59
N SER A 46 9.73 9.70 10.32
CA SER A 46 9.21 11.01 9.95
C SER A 46 9.78 11.47 8.60
N VAL A 47 9.11 12.45 7.98
CA VAL A 47 9.57 13.07 6.73
C VAL A 47 11.01 13.62 6.85
N ASN A 48 11.38 14.18 8.00
CA ASN A 48 12.72 14.73 8.21
C ASN A 48 13.78 13.63 8.33
N GLU A 49 13.48 12.54 9.02
CA GLU A 49 14.38 11.39 9.13
C GLU A 49 14.56 10.67 7.80
N ALA A 50 13.49 10.50 7.03
CA ALA A 50 13.55 9.97 5.67
C ALA A 50 14.38 10.88 4.76
N ALA A 51 14.23 12.21 4.86
CA ALA A 51 15.03 13.18 4.13
C ALA A 51 16.53 13.06 4.45
N ALA A 52 16.87 13.00 5.73
CA ALA A 52 18.26 12.79 6.18
C ALA A 52 18.82 11.45 5.70
N SER A 53 18.05 10.37 5.80
CA SER A 53 18.51 9.04 5.41
C SER A 53 18.69 8.87 3.89
N LEU A 54 17.89 9.56 3.09
CA LEU A 54 17.94 9.48 1.62
C LEU A 54 18.82 10.57 0.99
N GLY A 55 19.32 11.53 1.79
CA GLY A 55 20.07 12.68 1.28
C GLY A 55 19.23 13.61 0.39
N LEU A 56 17.93 13.72 0.66
CA LEU A 56 16.99 14.49 -0.15
C LEU A 56 16.49 15.73 0.61
N PRO A 57 16.14 16.82 -0.08
CA PRO A 57 15.45 17.93 0.55
C PRO A 57 14.09 17.50 1.12
N VAL A 58 13.71 18.07 2.27
CA VAL A 58 12.43 17.78 2.94
C VAL A 58 11.23 18.02 2.02
N ASP A 59 11.23 19.10 1.22
CA ASP A 59 10.15 19.38 0.27
C ASP A 59 10.03 18.32 -0.83
N VAL A 60 11.17 17.76 -1.28
CA VAL A 60 11.18 16.64 -2.24
C VAL A 60 10.58 15.40 -1.59
N VAL A 61 10.93 15.10 -0.33
CA VAL A 61 10.36 13.96 0.40
C VAL A 61 8.84 14.11 0.56
N LYS A 62 8.35 15.27 1.01
CA LYS A 62 6.90 15.52 1.16
C LYS A 62 6.15 15.25 -0.13
N LEU A 63 6.63 15.84 -1.23
CA LEU A 63 6.01 15.67 -2.53
C LEU A 63 6.09 14.22 -3.01
N ARG A 64 7.23 13.56 -2.82
CA ARG A 64 7.44 12.16 -3.23
C ARG A 64 6.57 11.19 -2.44
N VAL A 65 6.37 11.41 -1.14
CA VAL A 65 5.43 10.62 -0.32
C VAL A 65 4.01 10.73 -0.87
N TYR A 66 3.55 11.95 -1.14
CA TYR A 66 2.22 12.17 -1.71
C TYR A 66 2.05 11.46 -3.06
N GLN A 67 3.02 11.62 -3.96
CA GLN A 67 3.00 10.99 -5.28
C GLN A 67 3.07 9.45 -5.19
N ALA A 68 3.88 8.91 -4.28
CA ALA A 68 4.00 7.47 -4.07
C ALA A 68 2.69 6.86 -3.55
N LEU A 69 2.05 7.47 -2.56
CA LEU A 69 0.76 7.02 -2.04
C LEU A 69 -0.35 7.11 -3.11
N ARG A 70 -0.38 8.21 -3.87
CA ARG A 70 -1.34 8.38 -4.97
C ARG A 70 -1.13 7.32 -6.06
N ALA A 71 0.12 7.05 -6.42
CA ALA A 71 0.46 6.01 -7.40
C ALA A 71 0.09 4.60 -6.89
N LEU A 72 0.32 4.31 -5.60
CA LEU A 72 -0.06 3.04 -5.00
C LEU A 72 -1.59 2.84 -5.02
N SER A 73 -2.34 3.87 -4.67
CA SER A 73 -3.81 3.86 -4.75
C SER A 73 -4.30 3.58 -6.18
N ALA A 74 -3.73 4.28 -7.17
CA ALA A 74 -4.06 4.04 -8.58
C ALA A 74 -3.71 2.62 -9.04
N ALA A 75 -2.53 2.12 -8.67
CA ALA A 75 -2.07 0.78 -9.03
C ALA A 75 -2.95 -0.32 -8.42
N THR A 76 -3.35 -0.18 -7.15
CA THR A 76 -4.30 -1.13 -6.54
C THR A 76 -5.67 -1.09 -7.20
N ALA A 77 -6.20 0.09 -7.52
CA ALA A 77 -7.48 0.23 -8.23
C ALA A 77 -7.46 -0.42 -9.61
N ALA A 78 -6.40 -0.21 -10.40
CA ALA A 78 -6.24 -0.84 -11.71
C ALA A 78 -6.21 -2.38 -11.65
N GLN A 79 -5.61 -2.94 -10.60
CA GLN A 79 -5.57 -4.39 -10.38
C GLN A 79 -6.93 -4.98 -9.99
N HIS A 80 -7.79 -4.19 -9.34
CA HIS A 80 -9.17 -4.58 -9.08
C HIS A 80 -10.01 -4.61 -10.37
N GLU A 81 -9.84 -3.63 -11.26
CA GLU A 81 -10.58 -3.58 -12.53
C GLU A 81 -10.17 -4.73 -13.48
N GLY A 82 -8.88 -5.03 -13.60
CA GLY A 82 -8.40 -6.16 -14.40
C GLY A 82 -8.89 -7.53 -13.92
N ARG A 83 -9.29 -7.66 -12.64
CA ARG A 83 -9.90 -8.87 -12.09
C ARG A 83 -11.42 -8.95 -12.35
N ARG A 84 -12.13 -7.80 -12.38
CA ARG A 84 -13.60 -7.76 -12.61
C ARG A 84 -14.00 -8.14 -14.04
N LEU A 85 -13.06 -8.10 -14.99
CA LEU A 85 -13.28 -8.44 -16.40
C LEU A 85 -13.00 -9.90 -16.77
N ALA A 86 -12.70 -10.77 -15.80
CA ALA A 86 -12.58 -12.21 -16.05
C ALA A 86 -13.98 -12.88 -16.01
N PRO A 87 -14.35 -13.67 -17.04
CA PRO A 87 -15.68 -14.30 -17.18
C PRO A 87 -15.94 -15.42 -16.16
#